data_AF-G2NBE9-F1
#
_entry.id   AF-G2NBE9-F1
#
_cell.length_a   1.000
_cell.length_b   1.000
_cell.length_c   1.000
_cell.angle_alpha   90.00
_cell.angle_beta   90.00
_cell.angle_gamma   90.00
#
_symmetry.space_group_name_H-M   'P 1'
#
loop_
_entity.id
_entity.type
_entity.pdbx_description
1 polymer ?
#
loop_
_entity_poly.entity_id
_entity_poly.type
_entity_poly.pdbx_seq_one_letter_code
_entity_poly.pdbx_strand_id
1 'polypeptide(L)'
;MRTDIFARLDREPEPPKIEIPRMSRHRIALFGGTLVFYLAIVVAVLDSSWLVALDWKVMLFRPYQQWPELHAFLDYYVVLGQRGPTAVMVAAWLGWRSWRQHTLRPLLTLGTSLLLLNISVGAVKLGLGRLGPHYATQIGSAEMFAGGDIFPSGHTANAVVTWGILAYLATTPRARRYLSAVSAFVSLGVGLTTVYIGTHWLSDVLLGWAAGLLIMLALPWFEPLITRAEIWILSVRASWRARRTLGGPSAGVPGEPVPVLVPRTLEGVGDGATARSETEGPGLPGSTSQALDGPQEPESAPGPATEPPGAGGPPGTAGRSRAHSAHGVRAERTPPGPAASRRPPHADRTPRSGAAPARPVTGGPVAP
;
A
#
# COMPACT_ATOMS: atom_id res chain seq x y z
N MET A 1 -16.80 -20.08 -28.53
CA MET A 1 -16.08 -20.90 -27.53
C MET A 1 -14.61 -20.48 -27.35
N ARG A 2 -14.32 -19.17 -27.22
CA ARG A 2 -12.97 -18.64 -26.87
C ARG A 2 -13.00 -17.54 -25.80
N THR A 3 -14.19 -17.05 -25.46
CA THR A 3 -14.47 -16.04 -24.42
C THR A 3 -14.26 -16.58 -23.00
N ASP A 4 -14.56 -17.86 -22.79
CA ASP A 4 -14.76 -18.41 -21.44
C ASP A 4 -13.46 -18.71 -20.68
N ILE A 5 -12.30 -18.72 -21.36
CA ILE A 5 -11.00 -18.85 -20.69
C ILE A 5 -10.65 -17.55 -19.93
N PHE A 6 -10.96 -16.39 -20.52
CA PHE A 6 -10.79 -15.11 -19.83
C PHE A 6 -11.88 -14.86 -18.78
N ALA A 7 -13.07 -15.44 -18.94
CA ALA A 7 -14.06 -15.51 -17.86
C ALA A 7 -13.59 -16.44 -16.72
N ARG A 8 -12.95 -17.59 -16.99
CA ARG A 8 -12.40 -18.45 -15.92
C ARG A 8 -11.18 -17.88 -15.19
N LEU A 9 -10.60 -16.80 -15.70
CA LEU A 9 -9.70 -15.89 -14.96
C LEU A 9 -10.48 -14.86 -14.10
N ASP A 10 -11.73 -15.16 -13.73
CA ASP A 10 -12.68 -14.16 -13.23
C ASP A 10 -12.22 -13.44 -11.97
N ARG A 11 -12.73 -12.21 -11.82
CA ARG A 11 -12.47 -11.37 -10.64
C ARG A 11 -13.00 -12.05 -9.38
N GLU A 12 -12.46 -11.65 -8.23
CA GLU A 12 -12.88 -12.22 -6.96
C GLU A 12 -14.36 -11.84 -6.73
N PRO A 13 -15.30 -12.82 -6.61
CA PRO A 13 -16.74 -12.55 -6.70
C PRO A 13 -17.25 -11.69 -5.55
N GLU A 14 -16.55 -11.71 -4.41
CA GLU A 14 -16.59 -10.62 -3.43
C GLU A 14 -15.16 -10.05 -3.27
N PRO A 15 -14.99 -8.71 -3.30
CA PRO A 15 -13.73 -8.09 -2.89
C PRO A 15 -13.42 -8.44 -1.42
N PRO A 16 -12.23 -8.97 -1.10
CA PRO A 16 -11.91 -9.35 0.27
C PRO A 16 -11.93 -8.12 1.18
N LYS A 17 -12.56 -8.26 2.34
CA LYS A 17 -12.83 -7.19 3.29
C LYS A 17 -11.54 -6.69 3.96
N ILE A 18 -10.80 -5.80 3.29
CA ILE A 18 -9.58 -5.17 3.82
C ILE A 18 -9.97 -4.21 4.94
N GLU A 19 -10.04 -4.74 6.17
CA GLU A 19 -10.24 -3.97 7.41
C GLU A 19 -9.30 -2.76 7.43
N ILE A 20 -9.87 -1.55 7.52
CA ILE A 20 -9.11 -0.32 7.54
C ILE A 20 -8.35 -0.24 8.88
N PRO A 21 -7.00 -0.21 8.90
CA PRO A 21 -6.25 -0.15 10.14
C PRO A 21 -6.52 1.19 10.84
N ARG A 22 -7.37 1.20 11.86
CA ARG A 22 -7.67 2.42 12.63
C ARG A 22 -6.48 2.82 13.51
N MET A 23 -6.39 4.10 13.84
CA MET A 23 -5.45 4.58 14.86
C MET A 23 -5.77 3.97 16.22
N SER A 24 -4.76 3.38 16.86
CA SER A 24 -4.84 2.83 18.21
C SER A 24 -3.88 3.60 19.12
N ARG A 25 -4.14 3.59 20.44
CA ARG A 25 -3.26 4.23 21.43
C ARG A 25 -1.80 3.74 21.30
N HIS A 26 -1.61 2.44 21.07
CA HIS A 26 -0.31 1.84 20.80
C HIS A 26 0.37 2.40 19.53
N ARG A 27 -0.37 2.58 18.43
CA ARG A 27 0.16 3.15 17.19
C ARG A 27 0.57 4.62 17.36
N ILE A 28 -0.21 5.40 18.12
CA ILE A 28 0.10 6.80 18.44
C ILE A 28 1.35 6.89 19.34
N ALA A 29 1.47 6.03 20.36
CA ALA A 29 2.65 5.95 21.21
C ALA A 29 3.91 5.55 20.43
N LEU A 30 3.80 4.56 19.52
CA LEU A 30 4.89 4.17 18.62
C LEU A 30 5.27 5.31 17.66
N PHE A 31 4.30 6.06 17.12
CA PHE A 31 4.57 7.22 16.27
C PHE A 31 5.31 8.32 17.04
N GLY A 32 4.83 8.68 18.22
CA GLY A 32 5.48 9.67 19.09
C GLY A 32 6.90 9.26 19.50
N GLY A 33 7.10 8.01 19.92
CA GLY A 33 8.43 7.47 20.26
C GLY A 33 9.37 7.45 19.05
N THR A 34 8.89 7.05 17.87
CA THR A 34 9.68 7.08 16.63
C THR A 34 10.03 8.51 16.21
N LEU A 35 9.13 9.48 16.46
CA LEU A 35 9.36 10.90 16.14
C LEU A 35 10.38 11.53 17.10
N VAL A 36 10.31 11.22 18.39
CA VAL A 36 11.33 11.64 19.37
C VAL A 36 12.70 11.04 19.01
N PHE A 37 12.75 9.76 18.64
CA PHE A 37 13.98 9.11 18.17
C PHE A 37 14.53 9.73 16.87
N TYR A 38 13.66 10.03 15.91
CA TYR A 38 13.99 10.73 14.68
C TYR A 38 14.63 12.10 14.96
N LEU A 39 13.98 12.92 15.80
CA LEU A 39 14.47 14.25 16.18
C LEU A 39 15.78 14.16 16.99
N ALA A 40 15.92 13.17 17.87
CA ALA A 40 17.15 12.93 18.62
C ALA A 40 18.34 12.59 17.70
N ILE A 41 18.13 11.82 16.62
CA ILE A 41 19.18 11.58 15.61
C ILE A 41 19.53 12.87 14.86
N VAL A 42 18.54 13.68 14.45
CA VAL A 42 18.80 14.96 13.76
C VAL A 42 19.63 15.89 14.65
N VAL A 43 19.28 16.04 15.93
CA VAL A 43 20.05 16.83 16.90
C VAL A 43 21.45 16.24 17.09
N ALA A 44 21.57 14.92 17.30
CA ALA A 44 22.86 14.25 17.50
C ALA A 44 23.81 14.34 16.29
N VAL A 45 23.29 14.48 15.07
CA VAL A 45 24.09 14.74 13.86
C VAL A 45 24.47 16.22 13.77
N LEU A 46 23.54 17.15 13.99
CA LEU A 46 23.83 18.60 13.97
C LEU A 46 24.86 19.03 15.03
N ASP A 47 24.79 18.43 16.22
CA ASP A 47 25.73 18.63 17.34
C ASP A 47 27.10 17.96 17.12
N SER A 48 27.31 17.27 15.97
CA SER A 48 28.54 16.51 15.67
C SER A 48 28.95 15.52 16.78
N SER A 49 27.95 14.92 17.43
CA SER A 49 28.12 14.13 18.66
C SER A 49 28.83 12.78 18.45
N TRP A 50 28.87 11.95 19.50
CA TRP A 50 29.38 10.57 19.44
C TRP A 50 28.82 9.74 18.27
N LEU A 51 27.61 10.05 17.78
CA LEU A 51 26.99 9.40 16.64
C LEU A 51 27.73 9.70 15.33
N VAL A 52 28.18 10.94 15.14
CA VAL A 52 29.04 11.33 14.00
C VAL A 52 30.44 10.74 14.16
N ALA A 53 30.96 10.65 15.39
CA ALA A 53 32.21 9.90 15.64
C ALA A 53 32.07 8.39 15.35
N LEU A 54 30.87 7.81 15.46
CA LEU A 54 30.59 6.43 15.05
C LEU A 54 30.46 6.31 13.52
N ASP A 55 29.76 7.24 12.85
CA ASP A 55 29.70 7.33 11.38
C ASP A 55 31.11 7.29 10.76
N TRP A 56 32.02 8.13 11.25
CA TRP A 56 33.41 8.18 10.81
C TRP A 56 34.18 6.88 11.11
N LYS A 57 33.99 6.25 12.29
CA LYS A 57 34.63 4.96 12.62
C LYS A 57 34.19 3.83 11.68
N VAL A 58 32.89 3.77 11.35
CA VAL A 58 32.37 2.74 10.44
C VAL A 58 32.86 2.97 9.00
N MET A 59 32.90 4.22 8.53
CA MET A 59 33.48 4.55 7.23
C MET A 59 34.98 4.21 7.15
N LEU A 60 35.77 4.59 8.17
CA LEU A 60 37.22 4.35 8.19
C LEU A 60 37.59 2.85 8.33
N PHE A 61 36.72 2.02 8.89
CA PHE A 61 36.87 0.56 8.88
C PHE A 61 36.71 -0.05 7.47
N ARG A 62 36.02 0.66 6.56
CA ARG A 62 35.78 0.30 5.14
C ARG A 62 35.29 -1.15 4.96
N PRO A 63 34.05 -1.49 5.35
CA PRO A 63 33.52 -2.86 5.30
C PRO A 63 33.70 -3.54 3.93
N TYR A 64 33.49 -2.80 2.84
CA TYR A 64 33.67 -3.26 1.46
C TYR A 64 35.10 -3.73 1.10
N GLN A 65 36.14 -3.32 1.86
CA GLN A 65 37.51 -3.82 1.70
C GLN A 65 37.82 -5.05 2.56
N GLN A 66 37.03 -5.31 3.61
CA GLN A 66 37.24 -6.41 4.55
C GLN A 66 36.60 -7.72 4.08
N TRP A 67 35.50 -7.65 3.34
CA TRP A 67 34.69 -8.81 2.91
C TRP A 67 34.26 -8.73 1.43
N PRO A 68 35.20 -8.52 0.49
CA PRO A 68 34.90 -8.20 -0.91
C PRO A 68 33.99 -9.23 -1.62
N GLU A 69 33.96 -10.48 -1.15
CA GLU A 69 33.09 -11.55 -1.64
C GLU A 69 31.60 -11.21 -1.50
N LEU A 70 31.23 -10.42 -0.49
CA LEU A 70 29.85 -9.97 -0.27
C LEU A 70 29.43 -8.84 -1.20
N HIS A 71 30.39 -8.08 -1.74
CA HIS A 71 30.11 -6.81 -2.43
C HIS A 71 29.16 -6.99 -3.63
N ALA A 72 29.43 -7.96 -4.51
CA ALA A 72 28.58 -8.22 -5.67
C ALA A 72 27.15 -8.66 -5.31
N PHE A 73 26.96 -9.43 -4.23
CA PHE A 73 25.63 -9.81 -3.75
C PHE A 73 24.89 -8.61 -3.16
N LEU A 74 25.58 -7.79 -2.37
CA LEU A 74 25.01 -6.64 -1.69
C LEU A 74 24.65 -5.50 -2.67
N ASP A 75 25.41 -5.31 -3.75
CA ASP A 75 25.05 -4.40 -4.85
C ASP A 75 23.71 -4.77 -5.50
N TYR A 76 23.44 -6.05 -5.77
CA TYR A 76 22.11 -6.49 -6.22
C TYR A 76 21.05 -6.35 -5.11
N TYR A 77 21.40 -6.55 -3.84
CA TYR A 77 20.49 -6.41 -2.71
C TYR A 77 20.03 -4.96 -2.51
N VAL A 78 20.91 -3.96 -2.72
CA VAL A 78 20.57 -2.54 -2.51
C VAL A 78 19.52 -2.02 -3.51
N VAL A 79 19.36 -2.69 -4.65
CA VAL A 79 18.28 -2.43 -5.63
C VAL A 79 16.90 -2.66 -4.99
N LEU A 80 16.78 -3.50 -3.95
CA LEU A 80 15.55 -3.66 -3.16
C LEU A 80 15.19 -2.43 -2.31
N GLY A 81 16.05 -1.40 -2.28
CA GLY A 81 15.75 -0.05 -1.78
C GLY A 81 15.56 1.01 -2.86
N GLN A 82 15.85 0.72 -4.13
CA GLN A 82 15.70 1.70 -5.20
C GLN A 82 14.22 1.94 -5.53
N ARG A 83 13.78 3.20 -5.43
CA ARG A 83 12.37 3.59 -5.66
C ARG A 83 11.85 3.12 -7.02
N GLY A 84 12.63 3.28 -8.09
CA GLY A 84 12.21 2.94 -9.46
C GLY A 84 11.83 1.46 -9.62
N PRO A 85 12.79 0.52 -9.56
CA PRO A 85 12.53 -0.91 -9.71
C PRO A 85 11.50 -1.44 -8.71
N THR A 86 11.61 -1.07 -7.43
CA THR A 86 10.73 -1.62 -6.38
C THR A 86 9.32 -1.08 -6.45
N ALA A 87 9.12 0.22 -6.69
CA ALA A 87 7.77 0.78 -6.83
C ALA A 87 7.10 0.29 -8.12
N VAL A 88 7.83 0.08 -9.22
CA VAL A 88 7.27 -0.53 -10.45
C VAL A 88 6.84 -1.97 -10.20
N MET A 89 7.68 -2.79 -9.57
CA MET A 89 7.34 -4.18 -9.22
C MET A 89 6.13 -4.26 -8.26
N VAL A 90 6.14 -3.47 -7.19
CA VAL A 90 5.06 -3.45 -6.20
C VAL A 90 3.77 -2.85 -6.79
N ALA A 91 3.85 -1.80 -7.63
CA ALA A 91 2.69 -1.25 -8.33
C ALA A 91 2.13 -2.20 -9.39
N ALA A 92 2.95 -3.00 -10.08
CA ALA A 92 2.46 -4.03 -11.00
C ALA A 92 1.65 -5.11 -10.25
N TRP A 93 2.17 -5.60 -9.12
CA TRP A 93 1.45 -6.58 -8.29
C TRP A 93 0.19 -5.98 -7.64
N LEU A 94 0.28 -4.79 -7.04
CA LEU A 94 -0.86 -4.09 -6.46
C LEU A 94 -1.88 -3.66 -7.52
N GLY A 95 -1.47 -3.39 -8.76
CA GLY A 95 -2.33 -3.07 -9.89
C GLY A 95 -3.09 -4.28 -10.42
N TRP A 96 -2.41 -5.42 -10.57
CA TRP A 96 -3.08 -6.71 -10.83
C TRP A 96 -4.09 -7.03 -9.71
N ARG A 97 -3.69 -6.90 -8.44
CA ARG A 97 -4.59 -7.10 -7.29
C ARG A 97 -5.77 -6.11 -7.28
N SER A 98 -5.53 -4.83 -7.59
CA SER A 98 -6.58 -3.80 -7.72
C SER A 98 -7.60 -4.17 -8.80
N TRP A 99 -7.12 -4.68 -9.93
CA TRP A 99 -7.97 -5.19 -11.03
C TRP A 99 -8.76 -6.44 -10.63
N ARG A 100 -8.15 -7.40 -9.90
CA ARG A 100 -8.80 -8.59 -9.34
C ARG A 100 -9.91 -8.26 -8.33
N GLN A 101 -9.74 -7.17 -7.58
CA GLN A 101 -10.55 -6.81 -6.40
C GLN A 101 -11.48 -5.61 -6.62
N HIS A 102 -11.57 -5.09 -7.86
CA HIS A 102 -12.41 -3.94 -8.25
C HIS A 102 -12.17 -2.62 -7.47
N THR A 103 -11.10 -2.53 -6.68
CA THR A 103 -10.72 -1.38 -5.85
C THR A 103 -9.42 -0.76 -6.37
N LEU A 104 -9.31 0.58 -6.33
CA LEU A 104 -8.06 1.31 -6.57
C LEU A 104 -7.28 1.55 -5.27
N ARG A 105 -7.87 1.32 -4.10
CA ARG A 105 -7.26 1.51 -2.78
C ARG A 105 -5.84 0.95 -2.66
N PRO A 106 -5.50 -0.27 -3.12
CA PRO A 106 -4.13 -0.79 -2.98
C PRO A 106 -3.07 0.08 -3.69
N LEU A 107 -3.37 0.56 -4.90
CA LEU A 107 -2.51 1.50 -5.63
C LEU A 107 -2.51 2.89 -5.01
N LEU A 108 -3.66 3.38 -4.53
CA LEU A 108 -3.77 4.69 -3.88
C LEU A 108 -3.00 4.73 -2.55
N THR A 109 -3.02 3.67 -1.73
CA THR A 109 -2.23 3.61 -0.49
C THR A 109 -0.72 3.65 -0.77
N LEU A 110 -0.24 2.94 -1.82
CA LEU A 110 1.15 3.06 -2.29
C LEU A 110 1.47 4.47 -2.80
N GLY A 111 0.58 5.06 -3.61
CA GLY A 111 0.74 6.42 -4.13
C GLY A 111 0.84 7.46 -3.01
N THR A 112 -0.06 7.39 -2.03
CA THR A 112 -0.03 8.23 -0.83
C THR A 112 1.24 7.99 0.00
N SER A 113 1.67 6.75 0.22
CA SER A 113 2.88 6.49 1.01
C SER A 113 4.16 7.00 0.33
N LEU A 114 4.25 6.88 -1.01
CA LEU A 114 5.38 7.42 -1.78
C LEU A 114 5.33 8.95 -1.91
N LEU A 115 4.14 9.57 -1.93
CA LEU A 115 3.98 11.02 -1.88
C LEU A 115 4.38 11.58 -0.51
N LEU A 116 3.92 10.96 0.59
CA LEU A 116 4.32 11.31 1.95
C LEU A 116 5.83 11.17 2.13
N LEU A 117 6.44 10.10 1.61
CA LEU A 117 7.88 9.93 1.61
C LEU A 117 8.61 11.04 0.84
N ASN A 118 8.11 11.42 -0.34
CA ASN A 118 8.72 12.47 -1.15
C ASN A 118 8.60 13.85 -0.49
N ILE A 119 7.47 14.17 0.15
CA ILE A 119 7.27 15.41 0.90
C ILE A 119 8.19 15.45 2.13
N SER A 120 8.19 14.40 2.96
CA SER A 120 8.94 14.42 4.22
C SER A 120 10.45 14.26 4.03
N VAL A 121 10.91 13.18 3.37
CA VAL A 121 12.34 12.94 3.15
C VAL A 121 12.92 13.92 2.12
N GLY A 122 12.15 14.34 1.12
CA GLY A 122 12.59 15.36 0.17
C GLY A 122 12.81 16.72 0.83
N ALA A 123 11.88 17.19 1.67
CA ALA A 123 12.06 18.46 2.39
C ALA A 123 13.27 18.42 3.35
N VAL A 124 13.50 17.31 4.05
CA VAL A 124 14.65 17.18 4.96
C VAL A 124 15.99 17.13 4.20
N LYS A 125 16.05 16.44 3.05
CA LYS A 125 17.22 16.46 2.16
C LYS A 125 17.57 17.86 1.69
N LEU A 126 16.58 18.57 1.14
CA LEU A 126 16.72 19.94 0.65
C LEU A 126 17.06 20.94 1.77
N GLY A 127 16.59 20.69 3.00
CA GLY A 127 16.84 21.56 4.15
C GLY A 127 18.19 21.34 4.85
N LEU A 128 18.79 20.14 4.79
CA LEU A 128 19.97 19.79 5.60
C LEU A 128 21.25 19.50 4.81
N GLY A 129 21.18 19.25 3.49
CA GLY A 129 22.32 19.43 2.59
C GLY A 129 23.58 18.59 2.84
N ARG A 130 23.49 17.40 3.46
CA ARG A 130 24.66 16.62 3.92
C ARG A 130 25.46 15.99 2.77
N LEU A 131 26.80 15.99 2.84
CA LEU A 131 27.67 15.21 1.93
C LEU A 131 27.85 13.76 2.39
N GLY A 132 27.97 12.86 1.41
CA GLY A 132 28.14 11.43 1.62
C GLY A 132 29.60 11.03 1.96
N PRO A 133 29.83 9.82 2.49
CA PRO A 133 31.16 9.42 3.01
C PRO A 133 32.30 9.48 1.98
N HIS A 134 31.98 9.33 0.68
CA HIS A 134 32.94 9.43 -0.43
C HIS A 134 33.34 10.86 -0.82
N TYR A 135 32.60 11.87 -0.37
CA TYR A 135 32.84 13.30 -0.67
C TYR A 135 33.17 14.14 0.57
N ALA A 136 33.16 13.52 1.75
CA ALA A 136 33.52 14.14 3.01
C ALA A 136 35.02 14.48 3.04
N THR A 137 35.35 15.66 3.54
CA THR A 137 36.73 16.19 3.57
C THR A 137 37.19 16.60 4.97
N GLN A 138 36.26 16.80 5.91
CA GLN A 138 36.54 17.25 7.27
C GLN A 138 36.21 16.16 8.27
N ILE A 139 37.22 15.34 8.57
CA ILE A 139 37.13 14.19 9.49
C ILE A 139 36.61 14.63 10.86
N GLY A 140 35.54 13.99 11.32
CA GLY A 140 34.85 14.30 12.57
C GLY A 140 33.73 15.33 12.45
N SER A 141 33.62 16.06 11.32
CA SER A 141 32.48 16.95 11.08
C SER A 141 31.22 16.17 10.69
N ALA A 142 30.06 16.81 10.83
CA ALA A 142 28.78 16.28 10.36
C ALA A 142 28.59 16.38 8.83
N GLU A 143 29.42 17.16 8.11
CA GLU A 143 29.31 17.44 6.67
C GLU A 143 27.93 17.97 6.22
N MET A 144 27.21 18.68 7.10
CA MET A 144 25.87 19.24 6.87
C MET A 144 25.93 20.59 6.13
N PHE A 145 24.86 20.93 5.40
CA PHE A 145 24.71 22.15 4.59
C PHE A 145 25.75 22.35 3.46
N ALA A 146 26.60 21.35 3.20
CA ALA A 146 27.63 21.36 2.17
C ALA A 146 27.13 20.95 0.76
N GLY A 147 25.82 21.08 0.50
CA GLY A 147 25.20 20.93 -0.82
C GLY A 147 24.90 19.50 -1.29
N GLY A 148 25.15 18.47 -0.47
CA GLY A 148 24.82 17.08 -0.80
C GLY A 148 23.36 16.72 -0.48
N ASP A 149 22.84 15.63 -1.06
CA ASP A 149 21.43 15.23 -0.94
C ASP A 149 21.20 14.01 -0.04
N ILE A 150 22.23 13.46 0.61
CA ILE A 150 22.21 12.07 1.12
C ILE A 150 21.37 11.86 2.40
N PHE A 151 21.24 12.84 3.29
CA PHE A 151 20.59 12.69 4.61
C PHE A 151 19.10 13.09 4.60
N PRO A 152 18.15 12.25 5.07
CA PRO A 152 18.30 10.84 5.46
C PRO A 152 18.38 9.89 4.26
N SER A 153 18.82 8.65 4.50
CA SER A 153 19.03 7.66 3.44
C SER A 153 17.74 7.33 2.67
N GLY A 154 17.74 7.68 1.38
CA GLY A 154 16.58 7.50 0.51
C GLY A 154 16.28 6.03 0.23
N HIS A 155 17.30 5.23 -0.08
CA HIS A 155 17.17 3.77 -0.28
C HIS A 155 16.53 3.09 0.93
N THR A 156 16.98 3.46 2.12
CA THR A 156 16.51 2.91 3.39
C THR A 156 15.04 3.24 3.65
N ALA A 157 14.66 4.51 3.51
CA ALA A 157 13.28 4.95 3.72
C ALA A 157 12.32 4.41 2.64
N ASN A 158 12.77 4.31 1.39
CA ASN A 158 12.03 3.65 0.30
C ASN A 158 11.72 2.20 0.65
N ALA A 159 12.71 1.40 1.09
CA ALA A 159 12.51 -0.01 1.40
C ALA A 159 11.45 -0.25 2.49
N VAL A 160 11.49 0.52 3.58
CA VAL A 160 10.48 0.42 4.65
C VAL A 160 9.08 0.72 4.12
N VAL A 161 8.94 1.68 3.20
CA VAL A 161 7.65 2.07 2.62
C VAL A 161 7.16 1.07 1.57
N THR A 162 7.99 0.67 0.61
CA THR A 162 7.57 -0.19 -0.52
C THR A 162 7.32 -1.64 -0.10
N TRP A 163 8.13 -2.20 0.80
CA TRP A 163 7.90 -3.54 1.34
C TRP A 163 6.88 -3.52 2.49
N GLY A 164 6.85 -2.45 3.29
CA GLY A 164 5.89 -2.28 4.39
C GLY A 164 4.43 -2.21 3.91
N ILE A 165 4.18 -1.64 2.73
CA ILE A 165 2.83 -1.56 2.15
C ILE A 165 2.20 -2.95 1.94
N LEU A 166 3.01 -3.97 1.62
CA LEU A 166 2.54 -5.34 1.39
C LEU A 166 2.01 -5.95 2.70
N ALA A 167 2.69 -5.68 3.81
CA ALA A 167 2.26 -6.09 5.15
C ALA A 167 1.05 -5.26 5.65
N TYR A 168 1.00 -3.96 5.33
CA TYR A 168 -0.12 -3.09 5.66
C TYR A 168 -1.41 -3.54 4.96
N LEU A 169 -1.33 -3.90 3.68
CA LEU A 169 -2.45 -4.37 2.83
C LEU A 169 -2.71 -5.89 2.94
N ALA A 170 -2.12 -6.57 3.93
CA ALA A 170 -2.30 -8.01 4.14
C ALA A 170 -3.61 -8.33 4.88
N THR A 171 -4.48 -9.10 4.22
CA THR A 171 -5.83 -9.44 4.72
C THR A 171 -5.85 -10.43 5.88
N THR A 172 -4.87 -11.34 5.97
CA THR A 172 -4.83 -12.36 7.05
C THR A 172 -3.75 -12.06 8.09
N PRO A 173 -3.96 -12.36 9.39
CA PRO A 173 -2.95 -12.15 10.42
C PRO A 173 -1.65 -12.93 10.18
N ARG A 174 -1.71 -14.11 9.53
CA ARG A 174 -0.53 -14.90 9.16
C ARG A 174 0.28 -14.22 8.05
N ALA A 175 -0.38 -13.81 6.95
CA ALA A 175 0.28 -13.08 5.87
C ALA A 175 0.86 -11.76 6.35
N ARG A 176 0.14 -11.02 7.21
CA ARG A 176 0.62 -9.77 7.82
C ARG A 176 1.90 -9.98 8.61
N ARG A 177 1.96 -10.98 9.50
CA ARG A 177 3.18 -11.31 10.27
C ARG A 177 4.36 -11.67 9.36
N TYR A 178 4.14 -12.54 8.36
CA TYR A 178 5.19 -12.96 7.44
C TYR A 178 5.72 -11.79 6.59
N LEU A 179 4.83 -11.00 5.99
CA LEU A 179 5.20 -9.84 5.18
C LEU A 179 5.84 -8.72 6.02
N SER A 180 5.45 -8.54 7.30
CA SER A 180 6.17 -7.65 8.22
C SER A 180 7.60 -8.15 8.48
N ALA A 181 7.82 -9.45 8.66
CA ALA A 181 9.15 -10.01 8.87
C ALA A 181 10.04 -9.89 7.62
N VAL A 182 9.50 -10.19 6.44
CA VAL A 182 10.20 -9.99 5.16
C VAL A 182 10.50 -8.51 4.91
N SER A 183 9.53 -7.62 5.14
CA SER A 183 9.74 -6.17 5.01
C SER A 183 10.82 -5.66 5.97
N ALA A 184 10.83 -6.11 7.23
CA ALA A 184 11.86 -5.74 8.20
C ALA A 184 13.24 -6.26 7.75
N PHE A 185 13.35 -7.52 7.37
CA PHE A 185 14.60 -8.11 6.87
C PHE A 185 15.16 -7.35 5.67
N VAL A 186 14.35 -7.12 4.63
CA VAL A 186 14.78 -6.39 3.43
C VAL A 186 15.15 -4.95 3.75
N SER A 187 14.37 -4.25 4.59
CA SER A 187 14.66 -2.85 4.93
C SER A 187 15.92 -2.68 5.76
N LEU A 188 16.14 -3.57 6.74
CA LEU A 188 17.36 -3.58 7.55
C LEU A 188 18.58 -3.98 6.70
N GLY A 189 18.44 -5.00 5.85
CA GLY A 189 19.49 -5.42 4.92
C GLY A 189 19.89 -4.31 3.95
N VAL A 190 18.93 -3.63 3.32
CA VAL A 190 19.18 -2.48 2.41
C VAL A 190 19.90 -1.36 3.14
N GLY A 191 19.46 -1.01 4.34
CA GLY A 191 20.09 0.05 5.13
C GLY A 191 21.54 -0.27 5.48
N LEU A 192 21.79 -1.45 6.06
CA LEU A 192 23.15 -1.91 6.39
C LEU A 192 24.03 -2.04 5.14
N THR A 193 23.45 -2.42 3.99
CA THR A 193 24.13 -2.48 2.70
C THR A 193 24.64 -1.10 2.26
N THR A 194 23.84 -0.04 2.39
CA THR A 194 24.31 1.31 2.00
C THR A 194 25.46 1.83 2.86
N VAL A 195 25.53 1.41 4.13
CA VAL A 195 26.69 1.67 5.01
C VAL A 195 27.89 0.80 4.60
N TYR A 196 27.67 -0.47 4.29
CA TYR A 196 28.72 -1.40 3.85
C TYR A 196 29.45 -0.93 2.59
N ILE A 197 28.70 -0.45 1.58
CA ILE A 197 29.23 0.12 0.33
C ILE A 197 29.83 1.53 0.57
N GLY A 198 29.54 2.17 1.70
CA GLY A 198 30.00 3.53 2.01
C GLY A 198 29.24 4.64 1.26
N THR A 199 28.04 4.35 0.74
CA THR A 199 27.19 5.37 0.07
C THR A 199 26.46 6.27 1.06
N HIS A 200 26.22 5.77 2.27
CA HIS A 200 25.53 6.47 3.35
C HIS A 200 26.26 6.30 4.68
N TRP A 201 26.13 7.30 5.55
CA TRP A 201 26.51 7.20 6.95
C TRP A 201 25.50 6.33 7.73
N LEU A 202 25.90 5.78 8.88
CA LEU A 202 25.02 4.96 9.71
C LEU A 202 23.83 5.77 10.25
N SER A 203 24.06 7.03 10.62
CA SER A 203 23.02 7.96 11.05
C SER A 203 22.02 8.32 9.93
N ASP A 204 22.44 8.40 8.66
CA ASP A 204 21.52 8.56 7.51
C ASP A 204 20.51 7.41 7.45
N VAL A 205 21.00 6.20 7.73
CA VAL A 205 20.26 4.94 7.63
C VAL A 205 19.33 4.76 8.82
N LEU A 206 19.80 5.04 10.05
CA LEU A 206 18.96 5.10 11.24
C LEU A 206 17.80 6.10 11.05
N LEU A 207 18.09 7.30 10.52
CA LEU A 207 17.06 8.30 10.24
C LEU A 207 16.15 7.90 9.07
N GLY A 208 16.68 7.18 8.07
CA GLY A 208 15.91 6.60 6.96
C GLY A 208 14.90 5.53 7.39
N TRP A 209 15.31 4.60 8.28
CA TRP A 209 14.39 3.62 8.88
C TRP A 209 13.30 4.32 9.69
N ALA A 210 13.67 5.30 10.52
CA ALA A 210 12.71 6.08 11.31
C ALA A 210 11.72 6.86 10.42
N ALA A 211 12.18 7.49 9.32
CA ALA A 211 11.32 8.18 8.36
C ALA A 211 10.28 7.24 7.73
N GLY A 212 10.73 6.09 7.21
CA GLY A 212 9.83 5.11 6.59
C GLY A 212 8.84 4.53 7.59
N LEU A 213 9.28 4.27 8.84
CA LEU A 213 8.42 3.78 9.91
C LEU A 213 7.38 4.83 10.33
N LEU A 214 7.74 6.11 10.42
CA LEU A 214 6.79 7.21 10.69
C LEU A 214 5.67 7.25 9.63
N ILE A 215 6.01 7.06 8.35
CA ILE A 215 5.02 7.03 7.26
C ILE A 215 4.10 5.80 7.39
N MET A 216 4.65 4.61 7.63
CA MET A 216 3.87 3.38 7.86
C MET A 216 3.00 3.45 9.13
N LEU A 217 3.43 4.21 10.15
CA LEU A 217 2.66 4.49 11.36
C LEU A 217 1.55 5.52 11.09
N ALA A 218 1.82 6.55 10.28
CA ALA A 218 0.90 7.65 9.95
C ALA A 218 -0.21 7.29 8.94
N LEU A 219 0.01 6.31 8.03
CA LEU A 219 -0.92 5.95 6.95
C LEU A 219 -2.43 5.92 7.32
N PRO A 220 -2.85 5.37 8.49
CA PRO A 220 -4.24 5.43 8.95
C PRO A 220 -4.91 6.81 9.01
N TRP A 221 -4.16 7.90 9.21
CA TRP A 221 -4.73 9.26 9.14
C TRP A 221 -5.12 9.65 7.70
N PHE A 222 -4.53 9.00 6.70
CA PHE A 222 -4.77 9.26 5.28
C PHE A 222 -5.78 8.31 4.63
N GLU A 223 -6.16 7.21 5.28
CA GLU A 223 -7.24 6.31 4.79
C GLU A 223 -8.55 7.07 4.45
N PRO A 224 -9.04 8.03 5.27
CA PRO A 224 -10.23 8.83 4.91
C PRO A 224 -10.03 9.76 3.70
N LEU A 225 -8.78 10.06 3.31
CA LEU A 225 -8.46 10.78 2.06
C LEU A 225 -8.39 9.79 0.89
N ILE A 226 -7.76 8.63 1.08
CA ILE A 226 -7.67 7.55 0.09
C ILE A 226 -9.06 7.06 -0.33
N THR A 227 -9.97 6.81 0.62
CA THR A 227 -11.36 6.41 0.31
C THR A 227 -12.13 7.50 -0.44
N ARG A 228 -11.96 8.78 -0.09
CA ARG A 228 -12.59 9.89 -0.83
C ARG A 228 -12.04 10.00 -2.26
N ALA A 229 -10.74 9.87 -2.43
CA ALA A 229 -10.10 9.87 -3.75
C ALA A 229 -10.56 8.69 -4.61
N GLU A 230 -10.67 7.48 -4.03
CA GLU A 230 -11.20 6.30 -4.73
C GLU A 230 -12.63 6.51 -5.23
N ILE A 231 -13.53 6.96 -4.35
CA ILE A 231 -14.94 7.23 -4.70
C ILE A 231 -15.02 8.29 -5.81
N TRP A 232 -14.22 9.36 -5.73
CA TRP A 232 -14.18 10.42 -6.73
C TRP A 232 -13.62 9.95 -8.08
N ILE A 233 -12.52 9.19 -8.10
CA ILE A 233 -11.95 8.63 -9.35
C ILE A 233 -12.98 7.70 -10.02
N LEU A 234 -13.66 6.86 -9.24
CA LEU A 234 -14.65 5.92 -9.76
C LEU A 234 -15.94 6.63 -10.24
N SER A 235 -16.42 7.66 -9.55
CA SER A 235 -17.59 8.43 -9.98
C SER A 235 -17.29 9.25 -11.26
N VAL A 236 -16.14 9.93 -11.33
CA VAL A 236 -15.68 10.61 -12.56
C VAL A 236 -15.58 9.62 -13.72
N ARG A 237 -14.96 8.44 -13.50
CA ARG A 237 -14.87 7.36 -14.50
C ARG A 237 -16.25 6.87 -14.97
N ALA A 238 -17.23 6.81 -14.08
CA ALA A 238 -18.61 6.44 -14.42
C ALA A 238 -19.30 7.54 -15.24
N SER A 239 -19.21 8.81 -14.83
CA SER A 239 -19.77 9.96 -15.55
C SER A 239 -19.17 10.11 -16.96
N TRP A 240 -17.85 9.90 -17.11
CA TRP A 240 -17.19 9.92 -18.42
C TRP A 240 -17.64 8.76 -19.32
N ARG A 241 -17.96 7.58 -18.76
CA ARG A 241 -18.53 6.46 -19.52
C ARG A 241 -19.95 6.75 -19.97
N ALA A 242 -20.81 7.23 -19.07
CA ALA A 242 -22.19 7.61 -19.38
C ALA A 242 -22.27 8.68 -20.48
N ARG A 243 -21.40 9.70 -20.43
CA ARG A 243 -21.28 10.73 -21.49
C ARG A 243 -20.86 10.14 -22.84
N ARG A 244 -19.97 9.14 -22.86
CA ARG A 244 -19.54 8.48 -24.10
C ARG A 244 -20.55 7.48 -24.68
N THR A 245 -21.43 6.91 -23.85
CA THR A 245 -22.56 6.10 -24.35
C THR A 245 -23.73 6.95 -24.84
N LEU A 246 -24.02 8.08 -24.19
CA LEU A 246 -25.04 9.04 -24.63
C LEU A 246 -24.58 9.91 -25.81
N GLY A 247 -23.27 10.05 -26.02
CA GLY A 247 -22.65 10.73 -27.17
C GLY A 247 -22.27 9.80 -28.34
N GLY A 248 -22.74 8.55 -28.35
CA GLY A 248 -22.78 7.78 -29.59
C GLY A 248 -23.80 8.38 -30.55
N PRO A 249 -23.70 8.14 -31.88
CA PRO A 249 -24.75 8.57 -32.80
C PRO A 249 -26.09 7.99 -32.36
N SER A 250 -27.11 8.84 -32.18
CA SER A 250 -28.48 8.35 -32.02
C SER A 250 -28.82 7.50 -33.23
N ALA A 251 -28.93 6.18 -33.03
CA ALA A 251 -29.62 5.33 -33.99
C ALA A 251 -31.01 5.96 -34.15
N GLY A 252 -31.31 6.46 -35.35
CA GLY A 252 -32.51 7.25 -35.59
C GLY A 252 -33.73 6.50 -35.08
N VAL A 253 -34.64 7.21 -34.40
CA VAL A 253 -35.94 6.65 -34.00
C VAL A 253 -36.52 5.97 -35.24
N PRO A 254 -36.81 4.65 -35.21
CA PRO A 254 -37.44 3.99 -36.33
C PRO A 254 -38.71 4.75 -36.66
N GLY A 255 -38.75 5.36 -37.85
CA GLY A 255 -39.86 6.22 -38.24
C GLY A 255 -41.17 5.48 -38.10
N GLU A 256 -42.21 6.16 -37.61
CA GLU A 256 -43.53 5.55 -37.49
C GLU A 256 -43.92 4.90 -38.83
N PRO A 257 -44.49 3.68 -38.81
CA PRO A 257 -44.84 2.99 -40.04
C PRO A 257 -45.92 3.77 -40.78
N VAL A 258 -45.50 4.56 -41.77
CA VAL A 258 -46.37 5.40 -42.59
C VAL A 258 -47.49 4.51 -43.17
N PRO A 259 -48.77 4.79 -42.87
CA PRO A 259 -49.85 3.92 -43.29
C PRO A 259 -49.98 3.95 -44.81
N VAL A 260 -49.63 2.84 -45.46
CA VAL A 260 -49.78 2.66 -46.91
C VAL A 260 -51.26 2.64 -47.24
N LEU A 261 -51.76 3.75 -47.81
CA LEU A 261 -53.15 3.89 -48.19
C LEU A 261 -53.44 3.05 -49.46
N VAL A 262 -53.82 1.79 -49.27
CA VAL A 262 -54.24 0.91 -50.36
C VAL A 262 -55.56 1.42 -50.96
N PRO A 263 -55.64 1.72 -52.27
CA PRO A 263 -56.89 2.12 -52.89
C PRO A 263 -57.90 0.97 -52.86
N ARG A 264 -59.08 1.19 -52.26
CA ARG A 264 -60.21 0.26 -52.43
C ARG A 264 -60.82 0.49 -53.81
N THR A 265 -60.91 -0.59 -54.60
CA THR A 265 -61.74 -0.62 -55.81
C THR A 265 -63.21 -0.47 -55.45
N LEU A 266 -63.94 0.29 -56.26
CA LEU A 266 -65.38 0.45 -56.16
C LEU A 266 -66.09 -0.66 -56.94
N GLU A 267 -66.64 -1.63 -56.22
CA GLU A 267 -67.74 -2.47 -56.71
C GLU A 267 -68.95 -2.23 -55.78
N GLY A 268 -70.14 -2.15 -56.36
CA GLY A 268 -71.33 -1.57 -55.71
C GLY A 268 -72.47 -2.55 -55.44
N VAL A 269 -73.70 -2.00 -55.35
CA VAL A 269 -74.96 -2.66 -54.95
C VAL A 269 -75.01 -2.97 -53.44
N GLY A 270 -76.07 -2.64 -52.69
CA GLY A 270 -77.26 -1.85 -53.03
C GLY A 270 -78.29 -1.84 -51.87
N ASP A 271 -79.15 -0.81 -51.83
CA ASP A 271 -80.36 -0.64 -51.00
C ASP A 271 -80.28 -0.76 -49.45
N GLY A 272 -81.26 -0.19 -48.72
CA GLY A 272 -81.48 -0.53 -47.29
C GLY A 272 -81.61 0.60 -46.26
N ALA A 273 -82.54 1.53 -46.45
CA ALA A 273 -83.30 2.29 -45.44
C ALA A 273 -82.83 2.46 -43.94
N THR A 274 -82.86 3.73 -43.50
CA THR A 274 -83.34 4.26 -42.18
C THR A 274 -82.52 4.24 -40.86
N ALA A 275 -82.47 5.45 -40.25
CA ALA A 275 -82.73 5.79 -38.83
C ALA A 275 -81.61 6.07 -37.78
N ARG A 276 -81.37 7.39 -37.57
CA ARG A 276 -81.34 8.14 -36.27
C ARG A 276 -80.15 8.04 -35.29
N SER A 277 -80.08 9.08 -34.43
CA SER A 277 -79.10 9.39 -33.36
C SER A 277 -77.73 9.83 -33.89
N GLU A 278 -77.20 11.04 -33.63
CA GLU A 278 -76.93 11.74 -32.35
C GLU A 278 -75.91 10.94 -31.49
N THR A 279 -74.80 11.52 -30.99
CA THR A 279 -74.56 12.93 -30.62
C THR A 279 -73.11 13.40 -30.89
N GLU A 280 -72.86 14.72 -30.88
CA GLU A 280 -71.56 15.38 -31.10
C GLU A 280 -70.61 15.38 -29.86
N GLY A 281 -69.33 15.70 -30.06
CA GLY A 281 -68.51 16.36 -29.01
C GLY A 281 -66.99 16.07 -28.96
N PRO A 282 -66.14 16.89 -29.59
CA PRO A 282 -64.71 17.02 -29.29
C PRO A 282 -64.32 18.43 -28.80
N GLY A 283 -63.52 18.57 -27.73
CA GLY A 283 -63.02 19.89 -27.30
C GLY A 283 -62.19 19.95 -26.00
N LEU A 284 -60.99 20.52 -26.11
CA LEU A 284 -60.04 20.93 -25.05
C LEU A 284 -59.75 22.45 -25.27
N PRO A 285 -58.94 23.17 -24.44
CA PRO A 285 -58.70 23.13 -22.98
C PRO A 285 -58.67 24.55 -22.33
N GLY A 286 -58.41 24.63 -21.00
CA GLY A 286 -57.36 25.56 -20.48
C GLY A 286 -57.72 26.77 -19.60
N SER A 287 -56.97 26.92 -18.49
CA SER A 287 -56.73 28.13 -17.66
C SER A 287 -57.94 28.81 -16.95
N THR A 288 -57.80 29.63 -15.88
CA THR A 288 -56.63 30.30 -15.26
C THR A 288 -56.85 30.64 -13.76
N SER A 289 -55.74 30.86 -13.03
CA SER A 289 -55.55 31.89 -11.97
C SER A 289 -56.08 31.78 -10.52
N GLN A 290 -55.20 32.31 -9.65
CA GLN A 290 -55.41 33.01 -8.36
C GLN A 290 -55.51 32.22 -7.03
N ALA A 291 -55.33 32.98 -5.94
CA ALA A 291 -54.80 32.56 -4.64
C ALA A 291 -55.47 33.34 -3.48
N LEU A 292 -54.80 33.42 -2.31
CA LEU A 292 -55.31 33.80 -0.97
C LEU A 292 -55.95 32.59 -0.24
N ASP A 293 -55.89 32.44 1.08
CA ASP A 293 -55.22 33.26 2.12
C ASP A 293 -54.65 32.37 3.26
N GLY A 294 -54.05 32.99 4.29
CA GLY A 294 -53.36 32.33 5.41
C GLY A 294 -54.23 31.97 6.64
N PRO A 295 -53.71 32.11 7.88
CA PRO A 295 -53.30 30.91 8.63
C PRO A 295 -53.82 30.85 10.08
N GLN A 296 -53.68 29.67 10.74
CA GLN A 296 -53.89 29.54 12.19
C GLN A 296 -53.07 28.41 12.87
N GLU A 297 -52.08 28.84 13.66
CA GLU A 297 -51.52 28.22 14.88
C GLU A 297 -51.52 29.35 15.94
N PRO A 298 -51.71 29.10 17.26
CA PRO A 298 -50.70 28.52 18.16
C PRO A 298 -51.31 27.41 19.07
N GLU A 299 -50.66 26.72 20.03
CA GLU A 299 -49.73 27.02 21.15
C GLU A 299 -49.08 25.70 21.64
N SER A 300 -48.08 25.58 22.53
CA SER A 300 -46.99 26.45 23.04
C SER A 300 -45.97 25.56 23.82
N ALA A 301 -44.73 26.04 24.04
CA ALA A 301 -43.67 25.40 24.84
C ALA A 301 -43.38 26.26 26.12
N PRO A 302 -42.51 25.91 27.12
CA PRO A 302 -41.19 25.24 27.03
C PRO A 302 -40.80 24.31 28.24
N GLY A 303 -39.49 24.06 28.46
CA GLY A 303 -38.90 23.25 29.57
C GLY A 303 -38.64 24.01 30.89
N PRO A 304 -37.57 23.76 31.71
CA PRO A 304 -36.25 23.18 31.38
C PRO A 304 -35.70 22.13 32.40
N ALA A 305 -34.41 22.15 32.75
CA ALA A 305 -33.62 21.05 33.38
C ALA A 305 -33.02 21.37 34.78
N THR A 306 -32.45 20.35 35.47
CA THR A 306 -31.54 20.50 36.65
C THR A 306 -30.58 19.32 36.87
N GLU A 307 -29.41 19.65 37.44
CA GLU A 307 -28.34 18.84 38.07
C GLU A 307 -27.78 19.72 39.24
N PRO A 308 -26.79 19.35 40.10
CA PRO A 308 -26.29 18.05 40.58
C PRO A 308 -26.67 17.91 42.08
N PRO A 309 -25.81 17.85 43.13
CA PRO A 309 -24.55 17.10 43.39
C PRO A 309 -24.59 16.22 44.67
N GLY A 310 -23.51 15.48 44.96
CA GLY A 310 -23.26 14.85 46.28
C GLY A 310 -22.06 13.89 46.30
N ALA A 311 -21.30 13.85 47.40
CA ALA A 311 -20.09 13.01 47.53
C ALA A 311 -20.16 12.06 48.76
N GLY A 312 -19.55 10.88 48.67
CA GLY A 312 -19.44 9.96 49.82
C GLY A 312 -18.87 8.57 49.49
N GLY A 313 -18.15 8.00 50.45
CA GLY A 313 -17.61 6.64 50.50
C GLY A 313 -16.65 6.49 51.69
N PRO A 314 -16.03 5.32 51.97
CA PRO A 314 -16.30 3.97 51.45
C PRO A 314 -17.22 3.18 52.41
N PRO A 315 -17.45 1.85 52.23
CA PRO A 315 -16.56 0.86 52.90
C PRO A 315 -16.46 -0.51 52.17
N GLY A 316 -15.80 -1.48 52.81
CA GLY A 316 -16.23 -2.89 52.72
C GLY A 316 -15.31 -3.87 51.99
N THR A 317 -14.53 -4.65 52.74
CA THR A 317 -13.85 -5.86 52.27
C THR A 317 -14.83 -7.02 52.06
N ALA A 318 -14.83 -7.66 50.89
CA ALA A 318 -15.39 -9.00 50.70
C ALA A 318 -14.72 -9.73 49.52
N GLY A 319 -13.92 -10.76 49.81
CA GLY A 319 -13.37 -11.65 48.79
C GLY A 319 -14.31 -12.82 48.48
N ARG A 320 -14.38 -13.26 47.21
CA ARG A 320 -15.00 -14.54 46.82
C ARG A 320 -14.19 -15.28 45.76
N SER A 321 -13.46 -16.28 46.20
CA SER A 321 -12.87 -17.32 45.34
C SER A 321 -13.93 -18.37 45.00
N ARG A 322 -14.02 -18.80 43.73
CA ARG A 322 -14.52 -20.10 43.19
C ARG A 322 -14.65 -19.99 41.66
N ALA A 323 -14.48 -21.04 40.86
CA ALA A 323 -14.00 -22.40 41.14
C ALA A 323 -13.27 -22.97 39.91
N HIS A 324 -12.56 -24.08 40.10
CA HIS A 324 -11.96 -24.86 39.00
C HIS A 324 -13.03 -25.61 38.20
N SER A 325 -12.74 -25.88 36.92
CA SER A 325 -13.22 -27.06 36.21
C SER A 325 -12.00 -27.94 35.85
N ALA A 326 -12.09 -29.24 36.06
CA ALA A 326 -10.99 -30.19 35.90
C ALA A 326 -11.51 -31.58 35.46
N HIS A 327 -10.60 -32.40 34.90
CA HIS A 327 -10.85 -33.76 34.39
C HIS A 327 -11.72 -33.79 33.11
N GLY A 328 -11.75 -34.85 32.28
CA GLY A 328 -11.27 -36.24 32.43
C GLY A 328 -9.83 -36.57 32.00
N VAL A 329 -9.45 -37.82 32.28
CA VAL A 329 -8.16 -38.45 31.97
C VAL A 329 -8.38 -39.64 31.03
N ARG A 330 -7.41 -39.96 30.16
CA ARG A 330 -7.22 -41.33 29.64
C ARG A 330 -5.72 -41.62 29.55
N ALA A 331 -5.33 -42.88 29.81
CA ALA A 331 -3.96 -43.25 30.18
C ALA A 331 -3.24 -44.15 29.16
N GLU A 332 -1.91 -44.17 29.29
CA GLU A 332 -0.93 -45.22 28.92
C GLU A 332 -0.81 -45.71 27.46
N ARG A 333 0.43 -45.60 26.92
CA ARG A 333 1.33 -46.76 26.68
C ARG A 333 2.73 -46.35 26.19
N THR A 334 3.75 -46.96 26.80
CA THR A 334 5.22 -46.87 26.56
C THR A 334 5.84 -48.11 27.27
N PRO A 335 7.09 -48.59 27.03
CA PRO A 335 8.11 -48.42 25.96
C PRO A 335 8.15 -49.72 25.07
N PRO A 336 9.26 -50.21 24.45
CA PRO A 336 10.64 -49.70 24.25
C PRO A 336 11.17 -49.73 22.80
N GLY A 337 12.40 -49.22 22.60
CA GLY A 337 13.29 -49.60 21.48
C GLY A 337 14.29 -50.69 21.89
N PRO A 338 15.10 -51.21 20.95
CA PRO A 338 16.54 -50.91 21.02
C PRO A 338 17.20 -50.68 19.64
N ALA A 339 18.52 -50.45 19.62
CA ALA A 339 19.27 -49.97 18.46
C ALA A 339 20.12 -51.03 17.74
N ALA A 340 20.33 -50.81 16.43
CA ALA A 340 21.48 -51.26 15.64
C ALA A 340 21.66 -50.21 14.52
N SER A 341 22.82 -49.60 14.21
CA SER A 341 24.24 -50.02 14.17
C SER A 341 24.57 -51.02 13.04
N ARG A 342 25.19 -50.52 11.95
CA ARG A 342 26.07 -51.27 11.01
C ARG A 342 26.78 -50.38 9.97
N ARG A 343 28.11 -50.53 9.88
CA ARG A 343 29.09 -49.99 8.91
C ARG A 343 30.45 -50.70 9.20
N PRO A 344 31.53 -50.66 8.37
CA PRO A 344 31.64 -50.46 6.92
C PRO A 344 31.77 -51.84 6.21
N PRO A 345 32.90 -52.41 5.71
CA PRO A 345 34.30 -51.97 5.47
C PRO A 345 34.85 -52.14 4.01
N HIS A 346 35.86 -51.32 3.64
CA HIS A 346 36.84 -51.51 2.53
C HIS A 346 36.31 -51.61 1.07
N ALA A 347 37.02 -51.22 -0.01
CA ALA A 347 38.23 -50.40 -0.27
C ALA A 347 38.07 -49.79 -1.70
N ASP A 348 39.02 -49.31 -2.53
CA ASP A 348 40.50 -49.19 -2.53
C ASP A 348 40.95 -48.05 -3.49
N ARG A 349 42.26 -47.73 -3.53
CA ARG A 349 43.05 -47.02 -4.59
C ARG A 349 42.68 -45.62 -5.09
N THR A 350 43.60 -44.70 -4.82
CA THR A 350 44.01 -43.54 -5.67
C THR A 350 45.22 -43.97 -6.56
N PRO A 351 45.99 -43.10 -7.25
CA PRO A 351 45.76 -41.81 -7.95
C PRO A 351 46.30 -41.79 -9.42
N ARG A 352 46.12 -40.69 -10.20
CA ARG A 352 47.19 -39.88 -10.89
C ARG A 352 46.80 -39.09 -12.16
N SER A 353 47.55 -37.99 -12.36
CA SER A 353 48.00 -37.36 -13.63
C SER A 353 47.08 -36.40 -14.41
N GLY A 354 47.71 -35.46 -15.15
CA GLY A 354 47.08 -34.35 -15.89
C GLY A 354 47.43 -32.96 -15.32
N ALA A 355 48.69 -32.58 -15.09
CA ALA A 355 49.77 -32.37 -16.08
C ALA A 355 49.50 -31.21 -17.06
N ALA A 356 50.31 -30.15 -16.98
CA ALA A 356 50.26 -28.96 -17.86
C ALA A 356 51.39 -28.97 -18.90
N PRO A 357 51.24 -28.18 -19.98
CA PRO A 357 52.29 -27.26 -20.43
C PRO A 357 51.74 -25.81 -20.46
N ALA A 358 52.45 -24.76 -20.04
CA ALA A 358 53.79 -24.28 -20.42
C ALA A 358 53.82 -23.57 -21.79
N ARG A 359 54.25 -22.29 -21.79
CA ARG A 359 54.48 -21.43 -22.96
C ARG A 359 55.73 -21.88 -23.75
N PRO A 360 55.87 -21.41 -25.00
CA PRO A 360 57.02 -20.54 -25.32
C PRO A 360 56.65 -19.11 -25.74
N VAL A 361 57.67 -18.29 -26.00
CA VAL A 361 57.63 -16.87 -26.42
C VAL A 361 58.71 -16.69 -27.50
N THR A 362 58.50 -15.86 -28.55
CA THR A 362 59.51 -14.95 -29.18
C THR A 362 58.98 -14.27 -30.46
N GLY A 363 59.55 -13.09 -30.78
CA GLY A 363 59.36 -12.35 -32.04
C GLY A 363 58.16 -11.39 -32.06
N GLY A 364 58.23 -10.17 -32.61
CA GLY A 364 59.37 -9.41 -33.16
C GLY A 364 58.87 -8.02 -33.65
N PRO A 365 59.72 -6.96 -33.68
CA PRO A 365 59.27 -5.60 -34.00
C PRO A 365 59.40 -5.25 -35.51
N VAL A 366 58.67 -4.22 -35.96
CA VAL A 366 59.10 -3.12 -36.88
C VAL A 366 57.89 -2.22 -37.23
N ALA A 367 58.14 -0.94 -37.52
CA ALA A 367 57.17 0.08 -37.95
C ALA A 367 57.10 0.16 -39.52
N PRO A 368 56.84 1.27 -40.25
CA PRO A 368 56.82 2.70 -39.89
C PRO A 368 55.49 3.20 -39.30
#